data_AF-A0A932NQN7-F1
#
_entry.id   AF-A0A932NQN7-F1
#
_cell.length_a   1.000
_cell.length_b   1.000
_cell.length_c   1.000
_cell.angle_alpha   90.00
_cell.angle_beta   90.00
_cell.angle_gamma   90.00
#
_symmetry.space_group_name_H-M   'P 1'
#
loop_
_entity.id
_entity.type
_entity.pdbx_description
1 polymer ?
#
loop_
_entity_poly.entity_id
_entity_poly.type
_entity_poly.pdbx_seq_one_letter_code
_entity_poly.pdbx_strand_id
1 'polypeptide(L)'
;VLRPGRLDLKIEIDRPDKDAARDIFSKYLISELPFHPAEIDAFEGDKPRAVRSLIDRIADEMYAPTERNKFLEVTYAKGDKETFYFKDFASGAMIENIVARAKKNAIKRYIAGGQKGLCFQDLLEAVEGEYKENEDLPNTTNPDDWARISGRKGEKIINVRTLMGGSSKGARHRGIEASSNDGLLRFFSMPGCLDACFG
;
A
#
# COMPACT_ATOMS: atom_id res chain seq x y z
N VAL A 1 -20.28 8.98 -18.62
CA VAL A 1 -20.62 8.19 -19.83
C VAL A 1 -19.62 8.55 -20.92
N LEU A 2 -18.84 7.58 -21.42
CA LEU A 2 -17.88 7.78 -22.50
C LEU A 2 -18.64 7.89 -23.82
N ARG A 3 -18.23 8.82 -24.70
CA ARG A 3 -18.84 8.97 -26.03
C ARG A 3 -18.15 8.03 -27.02
N PRO A 4 -18.92 7.39 -27.92
CA PRO A 4 -18.37 6.60 -29.02
C PRO A 4 -17.37 7.41 -29.87
N GLY A 5 -16.25 6.79 -30.25
CA GLY A 5 -15.24 7.34 -31.17
C GLY A 5 -14.02 8.01 -30.52
N ARG A 6 -13.72 7.75 -29.23
CA ARG A 6 -12.53 8.31 -28.54
C ARG A 6 -11.79 7.30 -27.66
N LEU A 7 -12.51 6.61 -26.79
CA LEU A 7 -11.99 5.55 -25.91
C LEU A 7 -13.03 4.43 -25.94
N ASP A 8 -13.04 3.69 -27.03
CA ASP A 8 -14.04 2.65 -27.28
C ASP A 8 -13.78 1.38 -26.44
N LEU A 9 -12.60 1.28 -25.80
CA LEU A 9 -12.19 0.15 -24.98
C LEU A 9 -11.71 0.63 -23.60
N LYS A 10 -12.47 0.26 -22.56
CA LYS A 10 -12.08 0.49 -21.16
C LYS A 10 -11.41 -0.79 -20.64
N ILE A 11 -10.08 -0.77 -20.55
CA ILE A 11 -9.33 -1.80 -19.84
C ILE A 11 -9.21 -1.37 -18.39
N GLU A 12 -9.73 -2.19 -17.48
CA GLU A 12 -9.55 -2.00 -16.04
C GLU A 12 -8.30 -2.77 -15.61
N ILE A 13 -7.42 -2.09 -14.86
CA ILE A 13 -6.19 -2.68 -14.34
C ILE A 13 -6.36 -2.84 -12.83
N ASP A 14 -6.48 -4.09 -12.41
CA ASP A 14 -6.69 -4.42 -11.01
C ASP A 14 -5.41 -4.39 -10.18
N ARG A 15 -5.58 -4.34 -8.84
CA ARG A 15 -4.44 -4.54 -7.93
C ARG A 15 -3.94 -5.98 -8.10
N PRO A 16 -2.63 -6.22 -8.04
CA PRO A 16 -2.09 -7.55 -8.20
C PRO A 16 -2.60 -8.47 -7.08
N ASP A 17 -3.12 -9.63 -7.47
CA ASP A 17 -3.25 -10.74 -6.54
C ASP A 17 -1.86 -11.32 -6.20
N LYS A 18 -1.84 -12.38 -5.40
CA LYS A 18 -0.60 -12.99 -4.93
C LYS A 18 0.26 -13.54 -6.09
N ASP A 19 -0.35 -14.12 -7.11
CA ASP A 19 0.37 -14.69 -8.25
C ASP A 19 0.90 -13.59 -9.18
N ALA A 20 0.11 -12.55 -9.41
CA ALA A 20 0.55 -11.34 -10.10
C ALA A 20 1.70 -10.65 -9.33
N ALA A 21 1.65 -10.62 -8.00
CA ALA A 21 2.74 -10.08 -7.19
C ALA A 21 4.03 -10.89 -7.35
N ARG A 22 3.95 -12.24 -7.37
CA ARG A 22 5.11 -13.09 -7.68
C ARG A 22 5.71 -12.75 -9.04
N ASP A 23 4.87 -12.59 -10.07
CA ASP A 23 5.34 -12.23 -11.41
C ASP A 23 6.00 -10.83 -11.42
N ILE A 24 5.43 -9.85 -10.71
CA ILE A 24 6.02 -8.52 -10.56
C ILE A 24 7.39 -8.62 -9.83
N PHE A 25 7.47 -9.34 -8.71
CA PHE A 25 8.72 -9.56 -7.99
C PHE A 25 9.80 -10.19 -8.88
N SER A 26 9.41 -11.12 -9.76
CA SER A 26 10.34 -11.76 -10.70
C SER A 26 11.01 -10.78 -11.67
N LYS A 27 10.39 -9.63 -11.94
CA LYS A 27 10.99 -8.59 -12.80
C LYS A 27 12.09 -7.81 -12.10
N TYR A 28 12.05 -7.74 -10.76
CA TYR A 28 12.97 -6.93 -9.96
C TYR A 28 14.01 -7.76 -9.19
N LEU A 29 13.69 -9.01 -8.86
CA LEU A 29 14.55 -10.00 -8.21
C LEU A 29 15.03 -11.01 -9.26
N ILE A 30 16.09 -10.66 -9.97
CA ILE A 30 16.70 -11.49 -11.04
C ILE A 30 17.94 -12.24 -10.52
N SER A 31 18.27 -13.37 -11.13
CA SER A 31 19.36 -14.28 -10.72
C SER A 31 20.77 -13.67 -10.72
N GLU A 32 20.94 -12.55 -11.43
CA GLU A 32 22.21 -11.84 -11.57
C GLU A 32 22.51 -10.95 -10.36
N LEU A 33 21.50 -10.68 -9.51
CA LEU A 33 21.70 -9.90 -8.30
C LEU A 33 22.58 -10.66 -7.30
N PRO A 34 23.38 -9.94 -6.48
CA PRO A 34 24.15 -10.57 -5.43
C PRO A 34 23.20 -10.98 -4.30
N PHE A 35 22.95 -12.28 -4.18
CA PHE A 35 22.24 -12.87 -3.03
C PHE A 35 23.23 -13.36 -1.97
N HIS A 36 22.76 -13.42 -0.74
CA HIS A 36 23.53 -13.91 0.38
C HIS A 36 23.88 -15.40 0.17
N PRO A 37 25.13 -15.85 0.44
CA PRO A 37 25.55 -17.23 0.19
C PRO A 37 24.61 -18.27 0.80
N ALA A 38 24.21 -18.09 2.05
CA ALA A 38 23.26 -18.99 2.73
C ALA A 38 21.92 -19.19 2.00
N GLU A 39 21.40 -18.17 1.28
CA GLU A 39 20.16 -18.31 0.51
C GLU A 39 20.38 -19.14 -0.76
N ILE A 40 21.60 -19.14 -1.30
CA ILE A 40 21.97 -19.91 -2.50
C ILE A 40 22.39 -21.34 -2.14
N ASP A 41 23.15 -21.50 -1.06
CA ASP A 41 23.66 -22.78 -0.57
C ASP A 41 22.51 -23.71 -0.13
N ALA A 42 21.42 -23.14 0.39
CA ALA A 42 20.18 -23.88 0.70
C ALA A 42 19.56 -24.57 -0.53
N PHE A 43 19.95 -24.18 -1.75
CA PHE A 43 19.51 -24.76 -3.00
C PHE A 43 20.68 -25.33 -3.83
N GLU A 44 21.76 -25.75 -3.16
CA GLU A 44 22.92 -26.41 -3.79
C GLU A 44 23.56 -25.57 -4.92
N GLY A 45 23.48 -24.23 -4.81
CA GLY A 45 24.02 -23.33 -5.84
C GLY A 45 23.05 -22.95 -6.96
N ASP A 46 21.84 -23.51 -7.01
CA ASP A 46 20.83 -23.18 -8.01
C ASP A 46 20.21 -21.79 -7.72
N LYS A 47 20.83 -20.76 -8.29
CA LYS A 47 20.39 -19.36 -8.13
C LYS A 47 18.96 -19.14 -8.60
N PRO A 48 18.54 -19.54 -9.82
CA PRO A 48 17.14 -19.38 -10.24
C PRO A 48 16.13 -19.99 -9.25
N ARG A 49 16.42 -21.16 -8.70
CA ARG A 49 15.53 -21.80 -7.71
C ARG A 49 15.53 -21.07 -6.37
N ALA A 50 16.68 -20.63 -5.88
CA ALA A 50 16.79 -19.82 -4.67
C ALA A 50 16.00 -18.51 -4.78
N VAL A 51 16.11 -17.81 -5.91
CA VAL A 51 15.38 -16.56 -6.16
C VAL A 51 13.88 -16.79 -6.21
N ARG A 52 13.41 -17.83 -6.90
CA ARG A 52 11.98 -18.20 -6.89
C ARG A 52 11.48 -18.47 -5.47
N SER A 53 12.24 -19.21 -4.67
CA SER A 53 11.91 -19.46 -3.25
C SER A 53 11.81 -18.16 -2.43
N LEU A 54 12.73 -17.21 -2.63
CA LEU A 54 12.67 -15.91 -1.95
C LEU A 54 11.42 -15.12 -2.36
N ILE A 55 11.08 -15.11 -3.65
CA ILE A 55 9.87 -14.48 -4.19
C ILE A 55 8.61 -15.11 -3.58
N ASP A 56 8.55 -16.44 -3.52
CA ASP A 56 7.41 -17.15 -2.95
C ASP A 56 7.25 -16.84 -1.47
N ARG A 57 8.34 -16.88 -0.69
CA ARG A 57 8.32 -16.57 0.74
C ARG A 57 7.87 -15.13 1.02
N ILE A 58 8.34 -14.14 0.25
CA ILE A 58 7.97 -12.74 0.48
C ILE A 58 6.54 -12.45 0.03
N ALA A 59 6.08 -13.05 -1.07
CA ALA A 59 4.70 -12.95 -1.51
C ALA A 59 3.74 -13.65 -0.53
N ASP A 60 4.14 -14.81 0.02
CA ASP A 60 3.42 -15.50 1.08
C ASP A 60 3.26 -14.61 2.31
N GLU A 61 4.35 -13.98 2.75
CA GLU A 61 4.35 -13.08 3.90
C GLU A 61 3.46 -11.86 3.69
N MET A 62 3.56 -11.18 2.55
CA MET A 62 2.76 -9.98 2.25
C MET A 62 1.27 -10.27 2.13
N TYR A 63 0.89 -11.44 1.61
CA TYR A 63 -0.50 -11.80 1.35
C TYR A 63 -1.15 -12.63 2.47
N ALA A 64 -0.42 -12.93 3.55
CA ALA A 64 -0.96 -13.69 4.66
C ALA A 64 -1.97 -12.85 5.49
N PRO A 65 -3.16 -13.37 5.82
CA PRO A 65 -4.14 -12.69 6.65
C PRO A 65 -3.79 -12.84 8.14
N THR A 66 -2.65 -12.28 8.56
CA THR A 66 -2.17 -12.33 9.96
C THR A 66 -2.47 -11.03 10.69
N GLU A 67 -2.46 -11.05 12.03
CA GLU A 67 -2.60 -9.85 12.85
C GLU A 67 -1.55 -8.78 12.50
N ARG A 68 -0.33 -9.22 12.14
CA ARG A 68 0.77 -8.34 11.75
C ARG A 68 0.48 -7.56 10.46
N ASN A 69 -0.32 -8.15 9.57
CA ASN A 69 -0.65 -7.59 8.27
C ASN A 69 -1.98 -6.83 8.25
N LYS A 70 -2.67 -6.72 9.40
CA LYS A 70 -3.86 -5.89 9.53
C LYS A 70 -3.49 -4.43 9.34
N PHE A 71 -4.20 -3.76 8.43
CA PHE A 71 -3.91 -2.39 8.09
C PHE A 71 -5.02 -1.45 8.57
N LEU A 72 -6.26 -1.67 8.12
CA LEU A 72 -7.38 -0.76 8.36
C LEU A 72 -8.60 -1.51 8.89
N GLU A 73 -9.25 -0.95 9.92
CA GLU A 73 -10.62 -1.27 10.31
C GLU A 73 -11.53 -0.16 9.78
N VAL A 74 -12.50 -0.55 8.95
CA VAL A 74 -13.53 0.34 8.44
C VAL A 74 -14.83 0.06 9.17
N THR A 75 -15.49 1.10 9.65
CA THR A 75 -16.86 1.02 10.20
C THR A 75 -17.84 1.64 9.22
N TYR A 76 -18.89 0.91 8.88
CA TYR A 76 -19.96 1.34 7.98
C TYR A 76 -21.11 2.01 8.76
N ALA A 77 -21.92 2.81 8.07
CA ALA A 77 -23.07 3.51 8.66
C ALA A 77 -24.11 2.58 9.30
N LYS A 78 -24.17 1.31 8.85
CA LYS A 78 -25.04 0.28 9.43
C LYS A 78 -24.50 -0.32 10.74
N GLY A 79 -23.28 0.04 11.14
CA GLY A 79 -22.60 -0.47 12.33
C GLY A 79 -21.65 -1.65 12.08
N ASP A 80 -21.65 -2.21 10.86
CA ASP A 80 -20.74 -3.29 10.47
C ASP A 80 -19.29 -2.81 10.46
N LYS A 81 -18.38 -3.74 10.79
CA LYS A 81 -16.93 -3.50 10.77
C LYS A 81 -16.24 -4.49 9.85
N GLU A 82 -15.30 -4.00 9.06
CA GLU A 82 -14.49 -4.82 8.17
C GLU A 82 -13.00 -4.51 8.38
N THR A 83 -12.19 -5.56 8.42
CA THR A 83 -10.73 -5.45 8.56
C THR A 83 -10.07 -5.76 7.24
N PHE A 84 -9.29 -4.80 6.75
CA PHE A 84 -8.46 -4.94 5.56
C PHE A 84 -7.01 -5.20 5.94
N TYR A 85 -6.35 -5.95 5.08
CA TYR A 85 -4.95 -6.34 5.22
C TYR A 85 -4.11 -5.64 4.15
N PHE A 86 -2.79 -5.60 4.33
CA PHE A 86 -1.89 -4.99 3.32
C PHE A 86 -2.04 -5.58 1.92
N LYS A 87 -2.39 -6.87 1.81
CA LYS A 87 -2.66 -7.55 0.55
C LYS A 87 -3.71 -6.83 -0.31
N ASP A 88 -4.68 -6.16 0.32
CA ASP A 88 -5.78 -5.48 -0.36
C ASP A 88 -5.34 -4.11 -0.94
N PHE A 89 -4.19 -3.60 -0.50
CA PHE A 89 -3.59 -2.33 -0.93
C PHE A 89 -2.32 -2.51 -1.77
N ALA A 90 -1.92 -3.76 -2.03
CA ALA A 90 -0.74 -4.06 -2.84
C ALA A 90 -0.82 -3.39 -4.23
N SER A 91 0.33 -2.97 -4.74
CA SER A 91 0.46 -2.38 -6.07
C SER A 91 1.85 -2.67 -6.65
N GLY A 92 2.00 -2.60 -7.97
CA GLY A 92 3.30 -2.78 -8.62
C GLY A 92 4.36 -1.79 -8.12
N ALA A 93 3.98 -0.52 -7.92
CA ALA A 93 4.86 0.51 -7.38
C ALA A 93 5.32 0.21 -5.94
N MET A 94 4.41 -0.30 -5.10
CA MET A 94 4.76 -0.72 -3.74
C MET A 94 5.76 -1.89 -3.76
N ILE A 95 5.56 -2.88 -4.63
CA ILE A 95 6.49 -4.01 -4.79
C ILE A 95 7.88 -3.54 -5.25
N GLU A 96 7.93 -2.61 -6.21
CA GLU A 96 9.19 -2.01 -6.66
C GLU A 96 9.93 -1.30 -5.51
N ASN A 97 9.22 -0.49 -4.74
CA ASN A 97 9.78 0.22 -3.58
C ASN A 97 10.32 -0.74 -2.52
N ILE A 98 9.59 -1.83 -2.23
CA ILE A 98 10.03 -2.88 -1.31
C ILE A 98 11.37 -3.47 -1.80
N VAL A 99 11.48 -3.82 -3.08
CA VAL A 99 12.73 -4.39 -3.62
C VAL A 99 13.87 -3.36 -3.59
N ALA A 100 13.60 -2.10 -3.91
CA ALA A 100 14.60 -1.03 -3.84
C ALA A 100 15.12 -0.82 -2.41
N ARG A 101 14.20 -0.81 -1.43
CA ARG A 101 14.52 -0.70 0.00
C ARG A 101 15.30 -1.92 0.50
N ALA A 102 14.93 -3.13 0.09
CA ALA A 102 15.64 -4.35 0.46
C ALA A 102 17.09 -4.32 -0.06
N LYS A 103 17.30 -3.90 -1.31
CA LYS A 103 18.65 -3.68 -1.88
C LYS A 103 19.45 -2.66 -1.06
N LYS A 104 18.82 -1.56 -0.64
CA LYS A 104 19.44 -0.55 0.22
C LYS A 104 19.81 -1.11 1.60
N ASN A 105 18.94 -1.93 2.20
CA ASN A 105 19.20 -2.58 3.48
C ASN A 105 20.38 -3.55 3.39
N ALA A 106 20.45 -4.36 2.33
CA ALA A 106 21.58 -5.26 2.08
C ALA A 106 22.92 -4.49 1.96
N ILE A 107 22.92 -3.36 1.24
CA ILE A 107 24.12 -2.50 1.11
C ILE A 107 24.51 -1.91 2.47
N LYS A 108 23.55 -1.38 3.23
CA LYS A 108 23.80 -0.84 4.58
C LYS A 108 24.39 -1.91 5.51
N ARG A 109 23.81 -3.11 5.50
CA ARG A 109 24.29 -4.26 6.27
C ARG A 109 25.71 -4.63 5.89
N TYR A 110 26.05 -4.63 4.60
CA TYR A 110 27.41 -4.91 4.13
C TYR A 110 28.41 -3.83 4.59
N ILE A 111 28.06 -2.54 4.49
CA ILE A 111 28.90 -1.43 4.96
C ILE A 111 29.13 -1.50 6.48
N ALA A 112 28.14 -1.99 7.24
CA ALA A 112 28.25 -2.19 8.68
C ALA A 112 29.08 -3.43 9.09
N GLY A 113 29.73 -4.11 8.15
CA GLY A 113 30.57 -5.30 8.41
C GLY A 113 29.82 -6.63 8.31
N GLY A 114 28.56 -6.62 7.87
CA GLY A 114 27.79 -7.84 7.59
C GLY A 114 28.21 -8.53 6.29
N GLN A 115 27.66 -9.73 6.05
CA GLN A 115 27.95 -10.49 4.83
C GLN A 115 27.34 -9.84 3.57
N LYS A 116 27.99 -10.00 2.43
CA LYS A 116 27.52 -9.45 1.15
C LYS A 116 26.30 -10.22 0.62
N GLY A 117 25.41 -9.48 -0.04
CA GLY A 117 24.32 -10.03 -0.84
C GLY A 117 22.97 -9.99 -0.13
N LEU A 118 21.89 -9.81 -0.91
CA LEU A 118 20.51 -9.71 -0.43
C LEU A 118 20.06 -11.02 0.24
N CYS A 119 19.48 -10.95 1.44
CA CYS A 119 18.86 -12.09 2.10
C CYS A 119 17.36 -11.87 2.34
N PHE A 120 16.66 -12.91 2.79
CA PHE A 120 15.24 -12.82 3.09
C PHE A 120 14.91 -11.77 4.16
N GLN A 121 15.78 -11.61 5.16
CA GLN A 121 15.59 -10.64 6.23
C GLN A 121 15.55 -9.19 5.69
N ASP A 122 16.40 -8.86 4.72
CA ASP A 122 16.41 -7.52 4.11
C ASP A 122 15.07 -7.22 3.39
N LEU A 123 14.44 -8.24 2.78
CA LEU A 123 13.12 -8.14 2.15
C LEU A 123 12.01 -7.97 3.19
N LEU A 124 12.07 -8.73 4.29
CA LEU A 124 11.10 -8.64 5.38
C LEU A 124 11.10 -7.25 6.03
N GLU A 125 12.28 -6.74 6.36
CA GLU A 125 12.45 -5.38 6.89
C GLU A 125 12.00 -4.31 5.90
N ALA A 126 12.17 -4.58 4.59
CA ALA A 126 11.71 -3.66 3.57
C ALA A 126 10.19 -3.61 3.47
N VAL A 127 9.51 -4.76 3.58
CA VAL A 127 8.04 -4.82 3.66
C VAL A 127 7.54 -4.04 4.87
N GLU A 128 8.10 -4.28 6.05
CA GLU A 128 7.71 -3.56 7.26
C GLU A 128 7.98 -2.06 7.19
N GLY A 129 9.11 -1.67 6.60
CA GLY A 129 9.47 -0.27 6.39
C GLY A 129 8.53 0.43 5.40
N GLU A 130 8.17 -0.24 4.31
CA GLU A 130 7.21 0.29 3.32
C GLU A 130 5.82 0.44 3.94
N TYR A 131 5.41 -0.53 4.75
CA TYR A 131 4.13 -0.48 5.46
C TYR A 131 4.07 0.71 6.41
N LYS A 132 5.11 0.90 7.24
CA LYS A 132 5.23 2.04 8.17
C LYS A 132 5.18 3.40 7.47
N GLU A 133 5.89 3.56 6.35
CA GLU A 133 5.87 4.82 5.61
C GLU A 133 4.52 5.10 4.94
N ASN A 134 3.77 4.06 4.59
CA ASN A 134 2.40 4.22 4.07
C ASN A 134 1.34 4.42 5.17
N GLU A 135 1.68 4.31 6.46
CA GLU A 135 0.75 4.63 7.57
C GLU A 135 0.48 6.13 7.71
N ASP A 136 1.46 6.96 7.36
CA ASP A 136 1.42 8.41 7.55
C ASP A 136 0.63 9.16 6.46
N LEU A 137 0.03 8.43 5.52
CA LEU A 137 -0.77 9.00 4.42
C LEU A 137 -2.29 8.69 4.56
N PRO A 138 -2.99 9.23 5.58
CA PRO A 138 -4.45 9.23 5.58
C PRO A 138 -5.06 10.33 4.67
N ASN A 139 -4.24 11.14 4.00
CA ASN A 139 -4.73 12.31 3.25
C ASN A 139 -5.10 12.04 1.77
N THR A 140 -5.01 10.80 1.28
CA THR A 140 -5.24 10.51 -0.15
C THR A 140 -6.14 9.31 -0.45
N THR A 141 -6.76 8.66 0.54
CA THR A 141 -7.59 7.48 0.25
C THR A 141 -8.93 7.90 -0.35
N ASN A 142 -8.95 7.99 -1.69
CA ASN A 142 -10.11 8.30 -2.51
C ASN A 142 -11.28 7.35 -2.18
N PRO A 143 -12.51 7.85 -1.96
CA PRO A 143 -13.73 7.01 -1.87
C PRO A 143 -13.86 5.92 -2.94
N ASP A 144 -13.35 6.14 -4.15
CA ASP A 144 -13.35 5.13 -5.22
C ASP A 144 -12.42 3.93 -4.94
N ASP A 145 -11.27 4.15 -4.28
CA ASP A 145 -10.38 3.06 -3.87
C ASP A 145 -11.08 2.13 -2.87
N TRP A 146 -11.91 2.70 -1.99
CA TRP A 146 -12.72 1.94 -1.04
C TRP A 146 -13.84 1.17 -1.71
N ALA A 147 -14.53 1.77 -2.69
CA ALA A 147 -15.56 1.09 -3.46
C ALA A 147 -15.00 -0.12 -4.21
N ARG A 148 -13.74 -0.02 -4.67
CA ARG A 148 -13.05 -1.12 -5.36
C ARG A 148 -12.54 -2.20 -4.40
N ILE A 149 -11.98 -1.83 -3.26
CA ILE A 149 -11.40 -2.78 -2.28
C ILE A 149 -12.48 -3.54 -1.51
N SER A 150 -13.56 -2.87 -1.09
CA SER A 150 -14.65 -3.53 -0.34
C SER A 150 -15.59 -4.36 -1.22
N GLY A 151 -15.57 -4.15 -2.54
CA GLY A 151 -16.55 -4.72 -3.48
C GLY A 151 -18.01 -4.29 -3.22
N ARG A 152 -18.28 -3.58 -2.12
CA ARG A 152 -19.60 -3.10 -1.70
C ARG A 152 -19.79 -1.68 -2.20
N LYS A 153 -20.27 -1.58 -3.43
CA LYS A 153 -20.62 -0.29 -4.04
C LYS A 153 -21.84 0.29 -3.32
N GLY A 154 -21.63 1.25 -2.41
CA GLY A 154 -22.68 2.15 -1.91
C GLY A 154 -22.91 2.22 -0.39
N GLU A 155 -22.15 1.50 0.44
CA GLU A 155 -22.27 1.67 1.89
C GLU A 155 -21.38 2.82 2.38
N LYS A 156 -22.00 3.79 3.06
CA LYS A 156 -21.30 4.96 3.58
C LYS A 156 -20.36 4.54 4.71
N ILE A 157 -19.07 4.83 4.54
CA ILE A 157 -18.04 4.66 5.57
C ILE A 157 -18.18 5.81 6.58
N ILE A 158 -18.30 5.47 7.86
CA ILE A 158 -18.40 6.46 8.94
C ILE A 158 -17.09 6.69 9.67
N ASN A 159 -16.23 5.67 9.71
CA ASN A 159 -14.96 5.74 10.42
C ASN A 159 -13.95 4.79 9.79
N VAL A 160 -12.69 5.22 9.71
CA VAL A 160 -11.55 4.40 9.29
C VAL A 160 -10.48 4.51 10.36
N ARG A 161 -9.98 3.37 10.83
CA ARG A 161 -8.95 3.27 11.87
C ARG A 161 -7.79 2.41 11.39
N THR A 162 -6.56 2.91 11.52
CA THR A 162 -5.33 2.13 11.36
C THR A 162 -5.12 1.16 12.54
N LEU A 163 -4.73 -0.08 12.21
CA LEU A 163 -4.58 -1.18 13.17
C LEU A 163 -3.12 -1.56 13.47
N MET A 164 -2.14 -1.02 12.73
CA MET A 164 -0.73 -1.26 13.04
C MET A 164 -0.30 -0.46 14.27
N GLY A 165 0.52 -1.08 15.13
CA GLY A 165 1.12 -0.44 16.31
C GLY A 165 0.58 -0.94 17.66
N GLY A 166 0.71 -2.23 17.92
CA GLY A 166 0.52 -2.81 19.25
C GLY A 166 1.78 -2.73 20.13
N SER A 167 2.31 -1.54 20.43
CA SER A 167 3.22 -1.36 21.58
C SER A 167 3.40 0.10 22.01
N SER A 168 2.69 0.46 23.09
CA SER A 168 2.94 1.52 24.08
C SER A 168 2.63 3.01 23.75
N LYS A 169 1.64 3.51 24.52
CA LYS A 169 1.41 4.87 25.06
C LYS A 169 1.24 6.04 24.08
N GLY A 170 -0.02 6.48 23.95
CA GLY A 170 -0.37 7.90 23.79
C GLY A 170 -0.48 8.44 22.35
N ALA A 171 -0.68 7.60 21.34
CA ALA A 171 -0.92 8.08 19.99
C ALA A 171 -2.32 8.75 19.90
N ARG A 172 -2.32 10.07 19.70
CA ARG A 172 -3.53 10.88 19.44
C ARG A 172 -4.37 10.21 18.35
N HIS A 173 -5.55 9.75 18.75
CA HIS A 173 -6.61 9.32 17.85
C HIS A 173 -6.92 10.43 16.85
N ARG A 174 -6.66 10.18 15.57
CA ARG A 174 -7.17 11.00 14.47
C ARG A 174 -8.14 10.13 13.68
N GLY A 175 -9.43 10.25 14.02
CA GLY A 175 -10.50 9.72 13.19
C GLY A 175 -10.56 10.52 11.89
N ILE A 176 -10.76 9.84 10.78
CA ILE A 176 -10.96 10.46 9.48
C ILE A 176 -12.47 10.54 9.27
N GLU A 177 -13.01 11.76 9.28
CA GLU A 177 -14.37 11.99 8.79
C GLU A 177 -14.34 11.96 7.25
N ALA A 178 -15.03 10.99 6.65
CA ALA A 178 -15.21 10.96 5.21
C ALA A 178 -16.14 12.12 4.78
N SER A 179 -15.56 13.22 4.29
CA SER A 179 -16.33 14.34 3.75
C SER A 179 -16.99 13.92 2.44
N SER A 180 -18.32 13.81 2.47
CA SER A 180 -19.16 13.63 1.28
C SER A 180 -19.21 14.96 0.54
N ASN A 181 -18.49 15.09 -0.57
CA ASN A 181 -18.54 16.29 -1.41
C ASN A 181 -19.73 16.16 -2.38
N ASP A 182 -20.94 16.37 -1.86
CA ASP A 182 -22.13 16.59 -2.68
C ASP A 182 -22.03 17.98 -3.29
N GLY A 183 -21.90 18.02 -4.62
CA GLY A 183 -21.88 19.25 -5.39
C GLY A 183 -23.16 20.06 -5.18
N LEU A 184 -23.00 21.26 -4.65
CA LEU A 184 -23.95 22.35 -4.87
C LEU A 184 -23.18 23.63 -5.21
N LEU A 185 -23.37 24.09 -6.44
CA LEU A 185 -23.04 25.43 -6.89
C LEU A 185 -23.61 26.45 -5.89
N ARG A 186 -22.75 27.03 -5.04
CA ARG A 186 -23.07 28.29 -4.36
C ARG A 186 -22.49 29.43 -5.19
N PHE A 187 -23.35 30.02 -6.01
CA PHE A 187 -23.22 31.41 -6.45
C PHE A 187 -23.00 32.27 -5.20
N PHE A 188 -21.81 32.87 -5.08
CA PHE A 188 -21.61 33.99 -4.18
C PHE A 188 -22.33 35.21 -4.77
N SER A 189 -23.58 35.39 -4.36
CA SER A 189 -24.29 36.67 -4.47
C SER A 189 -23.68 37.63 -3.47
N MET A 190 -22.90 38.61 -3.94
CA MET A 190 -22.48 39.76 -3.14
C MET A 190 -23.70 40.65 -2.87
N PRO A 191 -24.04 40.95 -1.60
CA PRO A 191 -24.89 42.10 -1.29
C PRO A 191 -24.03 43.37 -1.33
N GLY A 192 -24.46 44.34 -2.13
CA GLY A 192 -23.90 45.67 -2.16
C GLY A 192 -24.02 46.37 -0.80
N CYS A 193 -22.98 47.13 -0.47
CA CYS A 193 -23.06 48.21 0.48
C CYS A 193 -22.36 49.41 -0.17
N LEU A 194 -23.17 50.33 -0.69
CA LEU A 194 -22.74 51.65 -1.14
C LEU A 194 -22.50 52.53 0.09
N ASP A 195 -21.45 53.33 -0.03
CA ASP A 195 -21.28 54.72 0.41
C ASP A 195 -21.30 55.10 1.90
N ALA A 196 -20.13 55.58 2.33
CA ALA A 196 -19.89 56.83 3.08
C ALA A 196 -18.37 56.90 3.35
N CYS A 197 -17.63 58.00 3.36
CA CYS A 197 -17.80 59.41 3.05
C CYS A 197 -16.41 60.04 3.34
N PHE A 198 -16.02 61.04 2.52
CA PHE A 198 -15.12 62.16 2.85
C PHE A 198 -13.64 61.94 3.19
N GLY A 199 -12.79 62.77 2.56
CA GLY A 199 -11.53 63.26 3.11
C GLY A 199 -10.41 63.38 2.10
#